data_AF-B4M7I9-F1
#
_entry.id   AF-B4M7I9-F1
#
_cell.length_a   1.000
_cell.length_b   1.000
_cell.length_c   1.000
_cell.angle_alpha   90.00
_cell.angle_beta   90.00
_cell.angle_gamma   90.00
#
_symmetry.space_group_name_H-M   'P 1'
#
loop_
_entity.id
_entity.type
_entity.pdbx_description
1 polymer ?
#
loop_
_entity_poly.entity_id
_entity_poly.type
_entity_poly.pdbx_seq_one_letter_code
_entity_poly.pdbx_strand_id
1 'polypeptide(L)'
;MCARRNAPSAECRRPLPRLPLPPMRRPMRIAASCNNNNTASSSNSSSSTNVVHNKKPKASRADPILASLSKNALRMSDVQLLHGPHWLNDAILNFYFAYLEEVKYKSNVDFLFVTPEMSQCMLYMDDKELHGLLVAQNQALRKPFIFMALNDSHSRDRGGAHWSLVVASRPDKSFFHFDSYGGGNTNCSLELINNIKDVLDMQHARFRGMRCLQQSNDYDCGIHVICMADQLTDYVNRYDSVDGVQPLHQDVIKAKRNQLIKLVASLGQHI
;
A
#
# COMPACT_ATOMS: atom_id res chain seq x y z
N MET A 1 50.80 -52.53 -25.46
CA MET A 1 50.75 -51.68 -24.24
C MET A 1 49.53 -50.77 -24.36
N CYS A 2 48.50 -51.06 -23.58
CA CYS A 2 47.21 -50.38 -23.56
C CYS A 2 47.19 -49.15 -22.65
N ALA A 3 46.15 -48.33 -22.89
CA ALA A 3 45.30 -47.65 -21.90
C ALA A 3 45.46 -46.12 -21.71
N ARG A 4 44.60 -45.44 -22.48
CA ARG A 4 43.65 -44.36 -22.11
C ARG A 4 43.77 -43.76 -20.69
N ARG A 5 43.89 -42.43 -20.64
CA ARG A 5 43.75 -41.61 -19.43
C ARG A 5 42.27 -41.49 -19.05
N ASN A 6 41.96 -41.77 -17.78
CA ASN A 6 40.64 -41.65 -17.16
C ASN A 6 40.29 -40.18 -16.86
N ALA A 7 39.02 -39.84 -17.08
CA ALA A 7 38.37 -38.63 -16.59
C ALA A 7 38.03 -38.77 -15.09
N PRO A 8 37.90 -37.65 -14.33
CA PRO A 8 37.48 -37.72 -12.93
C PRO A 8 35.96 -37.94 -12.84
N SER A 9 35.58 -38.82 -11.92
CA SER A 9 34.22 -39.21 -11.56
C SER A 9 33.40 -38.05 -10.99
N ALA A 10 32.18 -37.88 -11.49
CA ALA A 10 31.17 -37.01 -10.92
C ALA A 10 30.69 -37.56 -9.57
N GLU A 11 30.93 -36.79 -8.50
CA GLU A 11 30.48 -37.11 -7.15
C GLU A 11 29.01 -36.68 -7.01
N CYS A 12 28.14 -37.68 -6.82
CA CYS A 12 26.70 -37.53 -6.72
C CYS A 12 26.34 -36.87 -5.38
N ARG A 13 26.05 -35.55 -5.38
CA ARG A 13 25.59 -34.84 -4.19
C ARG A 13 24.23 -35.38 -3.74
N ARG A 14 24.18 -35.94 -2.52
CA ARG A 14 22.91 -36.35 -1.87
C ARG A 14 22.04 -35.11 -1.61
N PRO A 15 20.70 -35.20 -1.78
CA PRO A 15 19.81 -34.11 -1.41
C PRO A 15 19.77 -33.93 0.11
N LEU A 16 19.77 -32.68 0.57
CA LEU A 16 19.56 -32.31 1.98
C LEU A 16 18.13 -32.68 2.43
N PRO A 17 17.93 -33.10 3.69
CA PRO A 17 16.61 -33.42 4.22
C PRO A 17 15.73 -32.16 4.29
N ARG A 18 14.47 -32.27 3.83
CA ARG A 18 13.46 -31.22 3.94
C ARG A 18 13.05 -31.08 5.41
N LEU A 19 13.23 -29.89 5.98
CA LEU A 19 12.65 -29.52 7.26
C LEU A 19 11.11 -29.44 7.15
N PRO A 20 10.35 -29.88 8.17
CA PRO A 20 8.90 -29.81 8.14
C PRO A 20 8.42 -28.35 8.20
N LEU A 21 7.42 -28.03 7.39
CA LEU A 21 6.74 -26.73 7.39
C LEU A 21 5.98 -26.53 8.72
N PRO A 22 5.96 -25.31 9.29
CA PRO A 22 5.19 -25.03 10.48
C PRO A 22 3.68 -25.11 10.19
N PRO A 23 2.84 -25.48 11.18
CA PRO A 23 1.41 -25.65 10.97
C PRO A 23 0.73 -24.31 10.64
N MET A 24 -0.06 -24.28 9.56
CA MET A 24 -0.95 -23.17 9.23
C MET A 24 -1.94 -22.95 10.39
N ARG A 25 -1.90 -21.77 11.01
CA ARG A 25 -2.92 -21.35 11.98
C ARG A 25 -4.23 -21.10 11.23
N ARG A 26 -5.29 -21.80 11.62
CA ARG A 26 -6.64 -21.62 11.10
C ARG A 26 -7.16 -20.20 11.42
N PRO A 27 -7.91 -19.56 10.51
CA PRO A 27 -8.58 -18.30 10.81
C PRO A 27 -9.61 -18.51 11.92
N MET A 28 -9.56 -17.60 12.89
CA MET A 28 -10.45 -17.59 14.04
C MET A 28 -11.86 -17.18 13.59
N ARG A 29 -12.84 -18.09 13.72
CA ARG A 29 -14.26 -17.79 13.49
C ARG A 29 -14.74 -16.82 14.58
N ILE A 30 -15.03 -15.58 14.21
CA ILE A 30 -15.81 -14.68 15.07
C ILE A 30 -17.28 -15.08 14.90
N ALA A 31 -17.86 -15.62 15.98
CA ALA A 31 -19.28 -15.92 16.06
C ALA A 31 -20.07 -14.61 16.16
N ALA A 32 -20.97 -14.39 15.21
CA ALA A 32 -22.02 -13.40 15.32
C ALA A 32 -23.04 -13.89 16.38
N SER A 33 -23.07 -13.23 17.53
CA SER A 33 -24.13 -13.43 18.52
C SER A 33 -25.33 -12.58 18.12
N CYS A 34 -26.29 -13.19 17.44
CA CYS A 34 -27.64 -12.66 17.30
C CYS A 34 -28.41 -12.99 18.58
N ASN A 35 -28.59 -12.00 19.46
CA ASN A 35 -29.43 -12.16 20.65
C ASN A 35 -30.88 -11.82 20.28
N ASN A 36 -31.72 -12.85 20.21
CA ASN A 36 -33.13 -12.77 19.88
C ASN A 36 -33.91 -13.11 21.15
N ASN A 37 -34.34 -12.10 21.92
CA ASN A 37 -35.17 -12.30 23.11
C ASN A 37 -36.57 -11.71 22.85
N ASN A 38 -37.48 -12.59 22.43
CA ASN A 38 -38.92 -12.40 22.56
C ASN A 38 -39.41 -13.22 23.75
N THR A 39 -39.80 -12.56 24.84
CA THR A 39 -40.66 -13.13 25.87
C THR A 39 -41.61 -12.05 26.38
N ALA A 40 -42.89 -12.34 26.26
CA ALA A 40 -43.99 -11.52 26.74
C ALA A 40 -44.19 -11.71 28.26
N SER A 41 -44.54 -10.64 28.97
CA SER A 41 -45.73 -10.58 29.85
C SER A 41 -45.79 -9.27 30.69
N SER A 42 -46.92 -8.58 30.54
CA SER A 42 -47.69 -7.79 31.53
C SER A 42 -46.99 -7.00 32.65
N SER A 43 -47.22 -5.68 32.70
CA SER A 43 -48.09 -5.05 33.73
C SER A 43 -48.14 -3.50 33.65
N ASN A 44 -49.35 -3.00 33.86
CA ASN A 44 -49.78 -1.76 34.52
C ASN A 44 -49.28 -0.35 34.13
N SER A 45 -50.31 0.48 33.91
CA SER A 45 -50.38 1.93 33.87
C SER A 45 -49.76 2.66 35.06
N SER A 46 -48.98 3.71 34.80
CA SER A 46 -49.16 5.02 35.44
C SER A 46 -48.28 6.10 34.80
N SER A 47 -48.96 7.15 34.35
CA SER A 47 -48.59 8.56 34.18
C SER A 47 -47.14 8.99 34.48
N SER A 48 -46.44 9.53 33.47
CA SER A 48 -45.36 10.50 33.66
C SER A 48 -45.17 11.35 32.40
N THR A 49 -45.16 12.66 32.63
CA THR A 49 -45.11 13.76 31.68
C THR A 49 -43.88 13.74 30.76
N ASN A 50 -44.12 13.79 29.45
CA ASN A 50 -43.10 13.99 28.42
C ASN A 50 -42.48 15.39 28.52
N VAL A 51 -41.25 15.49 29.03
CA VAL A 51 -40.40 16.68 28.85
C VAL A 51 -39.52 16.43 27.64
N VAL A 52 -40.00 16.90 26.48
CA VAL A 52 -39.25 16.93 25.22
C VAL A 52 -38.04 17.86 25.41
N HIS A 53 -36.89 17.26 25.68
CA HIS A 53 -35.61 17.96 25.59
C HIS A 53 -35.30 18.19 24.11
N ASN A 54 -35.68 19.36 23.62
CA ASN A 54 -35.36 19.85 22.29
C ASN A 54 -33.84 20.13 22.22
N LYS A 55 -33.04 19.06 22.06
CA LYS A 55 -31.61 19.19 21.77
C LYS A 55 -31.47 19.82 20.39
N LYS A 56 -31.14 21.11 20.37
CA LYS A 56 -30.71 21.82 19.16
C LYS A 56 -29.68 20.96 18.43
N PRO A 57 -29.83 20.69 17.12
CA PRO A 57 -28.82 19.97 16.37
C PRO A 57 -27.52 20.77 16.47
N LYS A 58 -26.47 20.14 17.01
CA LYS A 58 -25.12 20.71 16.96
C LYS A 58 -24.80 20.87 15.47
N ALA A 59 -24.60 22.11 15.02
CA ALA A 59 -24.08 22.37 13.69
C ALA A 59 -22.80 21.54 13.51
N SER A 60 -22.82 20.64 12.53
CA SER A 60 -21.62 19.91 12.12
C SER A 60 -20.55 20.94 11.81
N ARG A 61 -19.48 21.00 12.60
CA ARG A 61 -18.33 21.84 12.26
C ARG A 61 -17.76 21.30 10.96
N ALA A 62 -17.61 22.17 9.96
CA ALA A 62 -16.95 21.81 8.71
C ALA A 62 -15.57 21.21 9.00
N ASP A 63 -15.21 20.15 8.29
CA ASP A 63 -13.91 19.48 8.40
C ASP A 63 -12.84 20.28 7.63
N PRO A 64 -11.98 21.06 8.33
CA PRO A 64 -11.09 22.03 7.69
C PRO A 64 -9.93 21.34 6.96
N ILE A 65 -9.45 21.98 5.89
CA ILE A 65 -8.22 21.58 5.21
C ILE A 65 -7.03 22.05 6.06
N LEU A 66 -6.07 21.16 6.30
CA LEU A 66 -4.87 21.42 7.09
C LEU A 66 -3.59 21.55 6.27
N ALA A 67 -3.51 20.87 5.12
CA ALA A 67 -2.40 21.00 4.18
C ALA A 67 -2.88 20.68 2.77
N SER A 68 -2.22 21.26 1.76
CA SER A 68 -2.50 20.98 0.35
C SER A 68 -1.22 21.05 -0.48
N LEU A 69 -1.09 20.12 -1.42
CA LEU A 69 -0.04 20.06 -2.44
C LEU A 69 -0.73 19.79 -3.79
N SER A 70 -0.57 20.71 -4.74
CA SER A 70 -1.27 20.74 -6.02
C SER A 70 -2.77 20.37 -5.95
N LYS A 71 -3.09 19.08 -6.10
CA LYS A 71 -4.46 18.53 -6.14
C LYS A 71 -4.82 17.67 -4.92
N ASN A 72 -3.88 17.43 -4.01
CA ASN A 72 -4.06 16.59 -2.83
C ASN A 72 -4.14 17.47 -1.58
N ALA A 73 -5.29 17.44 -0.92
CA ALA A 73 -5.52 18.18 0.31
C ALA A 73 -5.81 17.21 1.44
N LEU A 74 -5.21 17.44 2.61
CA LEU A 74 -5.52 16.71 3.83
C LEU A 74 -6.43 17.55 4.71
N ARG A 75 -7.51 16.94 5.15
CA ARG A 75 -8.43 17.51 6.13
C ARG A 75 -8.03 17.11 7.54
N MET A 76 -8.64 17.76 8.53
CA MET A 76 -8.46 17.42 9.94
C MET A 76 -8.81 15.95 10.20
N SER A 77 -9.91 15.45 9.61
CA SER A 77 -10.30 14.04 9.74
C SER A 77 -9.24 13.06 9.20
N ASP A 78 -8.58 13.39 8.09
CA ASP A 78 -7.49 12.58 7.53
C ASP A 78 -6.29 12.55 8.48
N VAL A 79 -5.85 13.72 8.96
CA VAL A 79 -4.70 13.85 9.86
C VAL A 79 -4.94 13.14 11.20
N GLN A 80 -6.18 13.08 11.68
CA GLN A 80 -6.53 12.32 12.88
C GLN A 80 -6.18 10.82 12.76
N LEU A 81 -6.21 10.23 11.56
CA LEU A 81 -5.79 8.84 11.34
C LEU A 81 -4.30 8.61 11.62
N LEU A 82 -3.48 9.66 11.65
CA LEU A 82 -2.06 9.56 12.00
C LEU A 82 -1.85 9.35 13.51
N HIS A 83 -2.80 9.76 14.35
CA HIS A 83 -2.80 9.51 15.79
C HIS A 83 -3.33 8.09 16.09
N GLY A 84 -2.59 7.07 15.62
CA GLY A 84 -3.05 5.69 15.59
C GLY A 84 -3.56 5.12 16.93
N PRO A 85 -4.17 3.92 16.92
CA PRO A 85 -3.99 2.86 15.94
C PRO A 85 -5.08 2.84 14.84
N HIS A 86 -4.89 3.63 13.77
CA HIS A 86 -5.86 3.77 12.69
C HIS A 86 -5.23 3.44 11.34
N TRP A 87 -6.02 2.83 10.45
CA TRP A 87 -5.65 2.63 9.05
C TRP A 87 -5.48 3.97 8.36
N LEU A 88 -4.48 4.07 7.49
CA LEU A 88 -4.38 5.22 6.61
C LEU A 88 -5.40 5.07 5.48
N ASN A 89 -5.95 6.20 5.05
CA ASN A 89 -6.77 6.30 3.85
C ASN A 89 -5.95 6.77 2.65
N ASP A 90 -6.57 6.76 1.48
CA ASP A 90 -5.96 7.13 0.21
C ASP A 90 -5.45 8.57 0.23
N ALA A 91 -6.16 9.48 0.89
CA ALA A 91 -5.79 10.89 1.00
C ALA A 91 -4.38 11.08 1.58
N ILE A 92 -4.02 10.32 2.62
CA ILE A 92 -2.70 10.38 3.25
C ILE A 92 -1.61 9.82 2.33
N LEU A 93 -1.87 8.70 1.66
CA LEU A 93 -0.92 8.12 0.70
C LEU A 93 -0.69 9.08 -0.47
N ASN A 94 -1.76 9.64 -1.02
CA ASN A 94 -1.74 10.59 -2.13
C ASN A 94 -1.01 11.87 -1.78
N PHE A 95 -1.29 12.43 -0.61
CA PHE A 95 -0.59 13.60 -0.12
C PHE A 95 0.91 13.33 0.02
N TYR A 96 1.30 12.15 0.52
CA TYR A 96 2.71 11.83 0.65
C TYR A 96 3.40 11.61 -0.69
N PHE A 97 2.74 10.94 -1.65
CA PHE A 97 3.26 10.77 -3.01
C PHE A 97 3.44 12.12 -3.71
N ALA A 98 2.47 13.03 -3.56
CA ALA A 98 2.61 14.42 -4.03
C ALA A 98 3.76 15.16 -3.35
N TYR A 99 3.98 14.94 -2.04
CA TYR A 99 5.15 15.49 -1.35
C TYR A 99 6.47 14.97 -1.94
N LEU A 100 6.57 13.67 -2.25
CA LEU A 100 7.76 13.11 -2.88
C LEU A 100 8.00 13.74 -4.25
N GLU A 101 6.97 13.88 -5.08
CA GLU A 101 7.07 14.43 -6.44
C GLU A 101 7.32 15.94 -6.46
N GLU A 102 6.53 16.73 -5.73
CA GLU A 102 6.48 18.19 -5.87
C GLU A 102 7.45 18.92 -4.95
N VAL A 103 7.89 18.28 -3.85
CA VAL A 103 8.71 18.90 -2.81
C VAL A 103 10.05 18.20 -2.68
N LYS A 104 10.08 16.91 -2.33
CA LYS A 104 11.34 16.20 -2.01
C LYS A 104 12.20 15.96 -3.25
N TYR A 105 11.60 15.57 -4.37
CA TYR A 105 12.30 15.25 -5.62
C TYR A 105 11.84 16.09 -6.81
N LYS A 106 11.43 17.34 -6.55
CA LYS A 106 10.93 18.28 -7.58
C LYS A 106 11.82 18.39 -8.83
N SER A 107 13.14 18.27 -8.67
CA SER A 107 14.11 18.38 -9.76
C SER A 107 14.35 17.08 -10.53
N ASN A 108 13.85 15.94 -10.05
CA ASN A 108 14.02 14.64 -10.69
C ASN A 108 12.73 14.25 -11.43
N VAL A 109 12.86 13.98 -12.73
CA VAL A 109 11.75 13.65 -13.62
C VAL A 109 11.65 12.15 -13.92
N ASP A 110 12.46 11.30 -13.30
CA ASP A 110 12.53 9.86 -13.56
C ASP A 110 11.47 9.07 -12.78
N PHE A 111 10.83 9.71 -11.80
CA PHE A 111 9.85 9.07 -10.93
C PHE A 111 8.43 9.39 -11.41
N LEU A 112 7.57 8.38 -11.27
CA LEU A 112 6.12 8.54 -11.33
C LEU A 112 5.51 7.85 -10.12
N PHE A 113 4.68 8.59 -9.38
CA PHE A 113 3.91 8.05 -8.27
C PHE A 113 2.44 7.91 -8.67
N VAL A 114 1.99 6.68 -8.77
CA VAL A 114 0.61 6.31 -9.12
C VAL A 114 -0.17 6.13 -7.82
N THR A 115 -1.27 6.88 -7.70
CA THR A 115 -2.13 6.87 -6.51
C THR A 115 -2.83 5.52 -6.31
N PRO A 116 -3.30 5.20 -5.10
CA PRO A 116 -4.16 4.05 -4.84
C PRO A 116 -5.35 3.92 -5.79
N GLU A 117 -6.11 5.00 -5.98
CA GLU A 117 -7.32 4.99 -6.78
C GLU A 117 -6.98 4.70 -8.24
N MET A 118 -5.87 5.26 -8.72
CA MET A 118 -5.38 5.04 -10.06
C MET A 118 -4.91 3.60 -10.27
N SER A 119 -4.15 3.05 -9.32
CA SER A 119 -3.70 1.65 -9.37
C SER A 119 -4.91 0.69 -9.39
N GLN A 120 -5.95 1.00 -8.62
CA GLN A 120 -7.20 0.23 -8.64
C GLN A 120 -7.95 0.38 -9.97
N CYS A 121 -8.01 1.58 -10.54
CA CYS A 121 -8.62 1.80 -11.86
C CYS A 121 -7.89 1.02 -12.95
N MET A 122 -6.56 0.95 -12.89
CA MET A 122 -5.74 0.21 -13.86
C MET A 122 -6.05 -1.29 -13.88
N LEU A 123 -6.62 -1.89 -12.83
CA LEU A 123 -7.02 -3.31 -12.83
C LEU A 123 -8.24 -3.60 -13.72
N TYR A 124 -9.07 -2.61 -14.01
CA TYR A 124 -10.35 -2.78 -14.71
C TYR A 124 -10.39 -2.11 -16.10
N MET A 125 -9.28 -1.51 -16.53
CA MET A 125 -9.17 -0.84 -17.83
C MET A 125 -8.71 -1.82 -18.91
N ASP A 126 -9.22 -1.63 -20.13
CA ASP A 126 -8.65 -2.26 -21.31
C ASP A 126 -7.32 -1.60 -21.74
N ASP A 127 -6.57 -2.23 -22.65
CA ASP A 127 -5.27 -1.74 -23.12
C ASP A 127 -5.34 -0.32 -23.69
N LYS A 128 -6.44 0.05 -24.34
CA LYS A 128 -6.61 1.37 -24.98
C LYS A 128 -6.87 2.44 -23.92
N GLU A 129 -7.73 2.16 -22.96
CA GLU A 129 -8.00 3.02 -21.81
C GLU A 129 -6.72 3.22 -20.99
N LEU A 130 -6.02 2.13 -20.68
CA LEU A 130 -4.78 2.16 -19.92
C LEU A 130 -3.69 2.94 -20.67
N HIS A 131 -3.52 2.73 -21.97
CA HIS A 131 -2.58 3.49 -22.78
C HIS A 131 -2.92 4.99 -22.78
N GLY A 132 -4.19 5.35 -22.96
CA GLY A 132 -4.64 6.73 -22.89
C GLY A 132 -4.34 7.38 -21.53
N LEU A 133 -4.59 6.64 -20.45
CA LEU A 133 -4.33 7.06 -19.08
C LEU A 133 -2.83 7.30 -18.81
N LEU A 134 -1.98 6.35 -19.20
CA LEU A 134 -0.53 6.41 -19.01
C LEU A 134 0.13 7.52 -19.86
N VAL A 135 -0.40 7.77 -21.06
CA VAL A 135 0.02 8.91 -21.89
C VAL A 135 -0.37 10.23 -21.24
N ALA A 136 -1.59 10.32 -20.70
CA ALA A 136 -2.08 11.53 -20.02
C ALA A 136 -1.31 11.83 -18.72
N GLN A 137 -0.83 10.82 -18.00
CA GLN A 137 0.01 10.96 -16.78
C GLN A 137 1.46 11.38 -17.05
N ASN A 138 1.68 12.21 -18.07
CA ASN A 138 2.96 12.88 -18.31
C ASN A 138 4.13 11.89 -18.52
N GLN A 139 4.02 11.12 -19.61
CA GLN A 139 5.05 10.20 -20.10
C GLN A 139 5.35 9.00 -19.18
N ALA A 140 4.35 8.43 -18.50
CA ALA A 140 4.53 7.18 -17.72
C ALA A 140 5.26 6.07 -18.51
N LEU A 141 5.05 6.03 -19.83
CA LEU A 141 5.73 5.13 -20.76
C LEU A 141 7.25 5.29 -20.82
N ARG A 142 7.81 6.42 -20.40
CA ARG A 142 9.25 6.72 -20.45
C ARG A 142 9.91 6.79 -19.08
N LYS A 143 9.13 6.74 -18.00
CA LYS A 143 9.62 6.85 -16.62
C LYS A 143 10.43 5.60 -16.26
N PRO A 144 11.71 5.74 -15.83
CA PRO A 144 12.52 4.61 -15.38
C PRO A 144 11.92 3.88 -14.18
N PHE A 145 11.30 4.63 -13.24
CA PHE A 145 10.72 4.07 -12.02
C PHE A 145 9.27 4.55 -11.83
N ILE A 146 8.37 3.58 -11.65
CA ILE A 146 6.95 3.83 -11.41
C ILE A 146 6.56 3.17 -10.09
N PHE A 147 6.10 3.98 -9.13
CA PHE A 147 5.68 3.56 -7.79
C PHE A 147 4.15 3.50 -7.75
N MET A 148 3.58 2.34 -7.45
CA MET A 148 2.13 2.11 -7.41
C MET A 148 1.73 1.61 -6.01
N ALA A 149 0.93 2.40 -5.30
CA ALA A 149 0.31 1.95 -4.07
C ALA A 149 -0.90 1.06 -4.41
N LEU A 150 -0.91 -0.17 -3.90
CA LEU A 150 -1.91 -1.17 -4.24
C LEU A 150 -2.75 -1.53 -3.01
N ASN A 151 -4.06 -1.45 -3.19
CA ASN A 151 -5.07 -1.95 -2.25
C ASN A 151 -5.52 -3.37 -2.65
N ASP A 152 -5.99 -4.17 -1.70
CA ASP A 152 -6.59 -5.49 -1.97
C ASP A 152 -8.12 -5.46 -2.14
N SER A 153 -8.71 -4.29 -2.39
CA SER A 153 -10.15 -4.20 -2.68
C SER A 153 -10.51 -5.06 -3.89
N HIS A 154 -11.27 -6.14 -3.64
CA HIS A 154 -11.75 -7.03 -4.69
C HIS A 154 -12.99 -6.51 -5.43
N SER A 155 -13.56 -5.37 -5.01
CA SER A 155 -14.67 -4.72 -5.71
C SER A 155 -14.64 -3.21 -5.50
N ARG A 156 -15.25 -2.46 -6.44
CA ARG A 156 -15.38 -0.99 -6.38
C ARG A 156 -16.17 -0.50 -5.16
N ASP A 157 -17.00 -1.36 -4.57
CA ASP A 157 -17.98 -1.00 -3.53
C ASP A 157 -17.54 -1.40 -2.11
N ARG A 158 -16.45 -2.17 -1.98
CA ARG A 158 -15.87 -2.56 -0.68
C ARG A 158 -14.42 -2.08 -0.65
N GLY A 159 -14.12 -1.17 0.27
CA GLY A 159 -12.72 -0.83 0.55
C GLY A 159 -11.93 -2.08 0.92
N GLY A 160 -10.67 -2.15 0.51
CA GLY A 160 -9.81 -3.26 0.92
C GLY A 160 -9.23 -3.06 2.31
N ALA A 161 -8.58 -4.10 2.78
CA ALA A 161 -8.05 -4.25 4.13
C ALA A 161 -6.54 -4.06 4.22
N HIS A 162 -5.82 -4.03 3.08
CA HIS A 162 -4.37 -4.06 3.08
C HIS A 162 -3.71 -3.24 1.96
N TRP A 163 -2.66 -2.51 2.34
CA TRP A 163 -1.83 -1.73 1.43
C TRP A 163 -0.50 -2.43 1.17
N SER A 164 -0.07 -2.45 -0.09
CA SER A 164 1.26 -2.89 -0.52
C SER A 164 1.83 -1.95 -1.59
N LEU A 165 3.11 -2.08 -1.91
CA LEU A 165 3.77 -1.24 -2.91
C LEU A 165 4.29 -2.10 -4.06
N VAL A 166 3.97 -1.73 -5.29
CA VAL A 166 4.60 -2.26 -6.50
C VAL A 166 5.49 -1.19 -7.11
N VAL A 167 6.72 -1.55 -7.49
CA VAL A 167 7.64 -0.66 -8.21
C VAL A 167 8.04 -1.29 -9.52
N ALA A 168 7.67 -0.65 -10.63
CA ALA A 168 8.21 -0.99 -11.95
C ALA A 168 9.57 -0.31 -12.10
N SER A 169 10.60 -1.10 -12.41
CA SER A 169 11.94 -0.62 -12.72
C SER A 169 12.32 -1.08 -14.12
N ARG A 170 12.46 -0.12 -15.03
CA ARG A 170 12.95 -0.38 -16.39
C ARG A 170 14.43 -0.78 -16.41
N PRO A 171 15.33 -0.12 -15.66
CA PRO A 171 16.74 -0.53 -15.60
C PRO A 171 16.91 -1.98 -15.14
N ASP A 172 16.14 -2.40 -14.12
CA ASP A 172 16.21 -3.77 -13.59
C ASP A 172 15.38 -4.79 -14.40
N LYS A 173 14.61 -4.33 -15.40
CA LYS A 173 13.65 -5.14 -16.16
C LYS A 173 12.77 -5.99 -15.24
N SER A 174 12.24 -5.36 -14.19
CA SER A 174 11.54 -6.07 -13.12
C SER A 174 10.43 -5.23 -12.50
N PHE A 175 9.40 -5.91 -12.00
CA PHE A 175 8.42 -5.38 -11.07
C PHE A 175 8.73 -5.92 -9.67
N PHE A 176 8.93 -5.03 -8.72
CA PHE A 176 9.24 -5.35 -7.33
C PHE A 176 7.99 -5.17 -6.47
N HIS A 177 7.62 -6.18 -5.69
CA HIS A 177 6.48 -6.11 -4.79
C HIS A 177 6.95 -6.13 -3.33
N PHE A 178 6.55 -5.10 -2.58
CA PHE A 178 6.84 -4.94 -1.16
C PHE A 178 5.54 -5.03 -0.37
N ASP A 179 5.45 -6.06 0.47
CA ASP A 179 4.27 -6.36 1.26
C ASP A 179 4.64 -6.62 2.72
N SER A 180 4.16 -5.75 3.62
CA SER A 180 4.42 -5.83 5.05
C SER A 180 3.62 -6.93 5.76
N TYR A 181 2.72 -7.63 5.06
CA TYR A 181 1.82 -8.63 5.65
C TYR A 181 1.80 -9.94 4.87
N GLY A 182 2.88 -10.71 4.98
CA GLY A 182 2.94 -12.11 4.57
C GLY A 182 2.68 -12.39 3.10
N GLY A 183 2.77 -11.38 2.22
CA GLY A 183 2.44 -11.50 0.80
C GLY A 183 0.94 -11.54 0.52
N GLY A 184 0.09 -11.03 1.41
CA GLY A 184 -1.36 -10.98 1.24
C GLY A 184 -1.83 -10.36 -0.09
N ASN A 185 -1.06 -9.40 -0.63
CA ASN A 185 -1.39 -8.72 -1.88
C ASN A 185 -0.65 -9.27 -3.10
N THR A 186 0.02 -10.42 -3.00
CA THR A 186 0.80 -10.99 -4.12
C THR A 186 -0.08 -11.29 -5.34
N ASN A 187 -1.30 -11.79 -5.15
CA ASN A 187 -2.19 -12.08 -6.28
C ASN A 187 -2.70 -10.80 -6.93
N CYS A 188 -3.10 -9.80 -6.12
CA CYS A 188 -3.53 -8.50 -6.61
C CYS A 188 -2.39 -7.79 -7.37
N SER A 189 -1.15 -7.90 -6.88
CA SER A 189 0.00 -7.28 -7.54
C SER A 189 0.32 -7.97 -8.87
N LEU A 190 0.24 -9.29 -8.94
CA LEU A 190 0.40 -10.03 -10.20
C LEU A 190 -0.71 -9.69 -11.21
N GLU A 191 -1.95 -9.51 -10.76
CA GLU A 191 -3.07 -9.10 -11.62
C GLU A 191 -2.81 -7.71 -12.22
N LEU A 192 -2.46 -6.73 -11.39
CA LEU A 192 -2.09 -5.39 -11.85
C LEU A 192 -0.95 -5.45 -12.85
N ILE A 193 0.14 -6.16 -12.51
CA ILE A 193 1.33 -6.25 -13.35
C ILE A 193 0.99 -6.89 -14.70
N ASN A 194 0.18 -7.94 -14.73
CA ASN A 194 -0.24 -8.55 -15.98
C ASN A 194 -1.07 -7.61 -16.84
N ASN A 195 -1.90 -6.75 -16.23
CA ASN A 195 -2.70 -5.78 -16.98
C ASN A 195 -1.86 -4.63 -17.55
N ILE A 196 -0.78 -4.22 -16.85
CA ILE A 196 -0.01 -3.03 -17.24
C ILE A 196 1.29 -3.30 -17.99
N LYS A 197 1.87 -4.50 -17.89
CA LYS A 197 3.23 -4.77 -18.39
C LYS A 197 3.37 -4.57 -19.90
N ASP A 198 2.33 -4.87 -20.68
CA ASP A 198 2.39 -4.78 -22.14
C ASP A 198 2.32 -3.31 -22.58
N VAL A 199 1.38 -2.55 -22.00
CA VAL A 199 1.25 -1.10 -22.25
C VAL A 199 2.49 -0.33 -21.79
N LEU A 200 3.14 -0.78 -20.72
CA LEU A 200 4.39 -0.20 -20.25
C LEU A 200 5.63 -0.63 -21.06
N ASP A 201 5.52 -1.47 -22.09
CA ASP A 201 6.67 -2.06 -22.81
C ASP A 201 7.65 -2.80 -21.86
N MET A 202 7.07 -3.57 -20.94
CA MET A 202 7.74 -4.37 -19.91
C MET A 202 7.28 -5.84 -19.93
N GLN A 203 6.81 -6.34 -21.08
CA GLN A 203 6.32 -7.71 -21.29
C GLN A 203 7.29 -8.84 -20.85
N HIS A 204 8.60 -8.56 -20.87
CA HIS A 204 9.65 -9.49 -20.45
C HIS A 204 10.18 -9.23 -19.04
N ALA A 205 9.60 -8.25 -18.33
CA ALA A 205 10.03 -7.92 -16.98
C ALA A 205 9.66 -9.02 -16.00
N ARG A 206 10.54 -9.24 -15.01
CA ARG A 206 10.35 -10.28 -14.00
C ARG A 206 9.54 -9.74 -12.82
N PHE A 207 8.64 -10.55 -12.28
CA PHE A 207 8.07 -10.30 -10.96
C PHE A 207 9.08 -10.69 -9.87
N ARG A 208 9.28 -9.81 -8.88
CA ARG A 208 10.16 -10.02 -7.73
C ARG A 208 9.45 -9.65 -6.44
N GLY A 209 8.97 -10.65 -5.71
CA GLY A 209 8.49 -10.47 -4.33
C GLY A 209 9.67 -10.19 -3.40
N MET A 210 9.67 -9.03 -2.75
CA MET A 210 10.78 -8.56 -1.93
C MET A 210 10.58 -8.89 -0.46
N ARG A 211 11.65 -9.32 0.20
CA ARG A 211 11.66 -9.43 1.67
C ARG A 211 11.72 -8.03 2.25
N CYS A 212 10.71 -7.65 3.00
CA CYS A 212 10.65 -6.38 3.71
C CYS A 212 10.27 -6.58 5.18
N LEU A 213 10.46 -5.54 5.99
CA LEU A 213 10.05 -5.55 7.39
C LEU A 213 8.55 -5.82 7.48
N GLN A 214 8.19 -6.88 8.20
CA GLN A 214 6.80 -7.28 8.39
C GLN A 214 6.17 -6.47 9.53
N GLN A 215 4.93 -6.03 9.34
CA GLN A 215 4.18 -5.31 10.37
C GLN A 215 3.86 -6.24 11.54
N SER A 216 3.91 -5.71 12.76
CA SER A 216 3.56 -6.43 13.98
C SER A 216 2.14 -6.14 14.47
N ASN A 217 1.41 -5.27 13.76
CA ASN A 217 0.03 -4.87 14.03
C ASN A 217 -0.81 -4.99 12.74
N ASP A 218 -2.10 -4.64 12.79
CA ASP A 218 -3.04 -4.73 11.68
C ASP A 218 -3.34 -3.38 11.00
N TYR A 219 -2.64 -2.30 11.35
CA TYR A 219 -3.01 -0.94 10.91
C TYR A 219 -1.90 -0.10 10.25
N ASP A 220 -0.65 -0.55 10.29
CA ASP A 220 0.50 0.22 9.75
C ASP A 220 0.90 -0.16 8.32
N CYS A 221 0.14 -0.98 7.59
CA CYS A 221 0.44 -1.32 6.19
C CYS A 221 0.66 -0.07 5.31
N GLY A 222 -0.19 0.95 5.44
CA GLY A 222 0.00 2.24 4.75
C GLY A 222 1.26 3.00 5.17
N ILE A 223 1.67 2.89 6.45
CA ILE A 223 2.93 3.47 6.93
C ILE A 223 4.12 2.74 6.31
N HIS A 224 4.06 1.41 6.17
CA HIS A 224 5.09 0.62 5.50
C HIS A 224 5.21 1.02 4.02
N VAL A 225 4.09 1.21 3.30
CA VAL A 225 4.09 1.71 1.91
C VAL A 225 4.77 3.07 1.82
N ILE A 226 4.38 4.04 2.65
CA ILE A 226 4.98 5.38 2.69
C ILE A 226 6.49 5.32 2.97
N CYS A 227 6.92 4.53 3.97
CA CYS A 227 8.33 4.40 4.30
C CYS A 227 9.14 3.71 3.19
N MET A 228 8.59 2.67 2.58
CA MET A 228 9.26 1.95 1.49
C MET A 228 9.39 2.83 0.26
N ALA A 229 8.34 3.55 -0.14
CA ALA A 229 8.37 4.46 -1.27
C ALA A 229 9.45 5.53 -1.07
N ASP A 230 9.46 6.19 0.10
CA ASP A 230 10.46 7.19 0.48
C ASP A 230 11.91 6.67 0.38
N GLN A 231 12.17 5.51 0.99
CA GLN A 231 13.50 4.90 0.98
C GLN A 231 13.91 4.45 -0.42
N LEU A 232 12.99 3.87 -1.18
CA LEU A 232 13.24 3.42 -2.55
C LEU A 232 13.54 4.60 -3.46
N THR A 233 12.78 5.69 -3.37
CA THR A 233 13.07 6.89 -4.17
C THR A 233 14.46 7.44 -3.85
N ASP A 234 14.86 7.51 -2.58
CA ASP A 234 16.22 7.89 -2.18
C ASP A 234 17.30 6.93 -2.72
N TYR A 235 16.98 5.64 -2.84
CA TYR A 235 17.91 4.61 -3.30
C TYR A 235 18.05 4.63 -4.82
N VAL A 236 16.95 4.60 -5.58
CA VAL A 236 16.99 4.63 -7.05
C VAL A 236 17.57 5.94 -7.57
N ASN A 237 17.33 7.07 -6.88
CA ASN A 237 17.92 8.37 -7.22
C ASN A 237 19.46 8.36 -7.12
N ARG A 238 20.05 7.42 -6.38
CA ARG A 238 21.50 7.29 -6.19
C ARG A 238 22.12 6.17 -7.00
N TYR A 239 21.40 5.07 -7.19
CA TYR A 239 21.96 3.82 -7.72
C TYR A 239 21.32 3.34 -9.03
N ASP A 240 20.25 4.00 -9.49
CA ASP A 240 19.52 3.63 -10.71
C ASP A 240 19.06 2.15 -10.75
N SER A 241 18.78 1.59 -9.58
CA SER A 241 18.32 0.21 -9.40
C SER A 241 17.50 0.11 -8.12
N VAL A 242 16.49 -0.75 -8.12
CA VAL A 242 15.74 -1.16 -6.93
C VAL A 242 16.44 -2.34 -6.24
N ASP A 243 17.24 -3.11 -6.97
CA ASP A 243 17.93 -4.27 -6.43
C ASP A 243 19.00 -3.84 -5.41
N GLY A 244 19.14 -4.62 -4.34
CA GLY A 244 20.05 -4.30 -3.23
C GLY A 244 19.54 -3.31 -2.19
N VAL A 245 18.33 -2.75 -2.35
CA VAL A 245 17.70 -1.93 -1.31
C VAL A 245 17.59 -2.72 0.00
N GLN A 246 17.96 -2.08 1.11
CA GLN A 246 17.93 -2.73 2.42
C GLN A 246 16.50 -2.73 3.01
N PRO A 247 16.13 -3.71 3.85
CA PRO A 247 14.87 -3.66 4.58
C PRO A 247 14.78 -2.43 5.49
N LEU A 248 13.57 -1.90 5.66
CA LEU A 248 13.31 -0.81 6.61
C LEU A 248 13.69 -1.20 8.04
N HIS A 249 14.21 -0.23 8.79
CA HIS A 249 14.41 -0.37 10.24
C HIS A 249 13.10 -0.11 11.00
N GLN A 250 12.87 -0.82 12.09
CA GLN A 250 11.64 -0.69 12.89
C GLN A 250 11.40 0.73 13.43
N ASP A 251 12.48 1.46 13.72
CA ASP A 251 12.39 2.83 14.24
C ASP A 251 11.87 3.82 13.19
N VAL A 252 12.13 3.56 11.90
CA VAL A 252 11.59 4.36 10.79
C VAL A 252 10.06 4.25 10.77
N ILE A 253 9.53 3.03 10.89
CA ILE A 253 8.09 2.77 10.96
C ILE A 253 7.47 3.48 12.17
N LYS A 254 8.06 3.28 13.37
CA LYS A 254 7.56 3.86 14.63
C LYS A 254 7.55 5.39 14.60
N ALA A 255 8.53 6.01 13.94
CA ALA A 255 8.63 7.47 13.86
C ALA A 255 7.71 8.08 12.79
N LYS A 256 7.34 7.34 11.74
CA LYS A 256 6.75 7.92 10.52
C LYS A 256 5.43 8.65 10.76
N ARG A 257 4.54 8.14 11.61
CA ARG A 257 3.28 8.84 11.96
C ARG A 257 3.52 10.25 12.49
N ASN A 258 4.45 10.38 13.45
CA ASN A 258 4.83 11.68 14.01
C ASN A 258 5.55 12.57 12.98
N GLN A 259 6.34 11.99 12.09
CA GLN A 259 6.98 12.74 11.00
C GLN A 259 5.94 13.29 10.02
N LEU A 260 4.91 12.51 9.66
CA LEU A 260 3.81 12.94 8.80
C LEU A 260 3.01 14.09 9.44
N ILE A 261 2.70 14.00 10.74
CA ILE A 261 2.01 15.09 11.47
C ILE A 261 2.84 16.39 11.40
N LYS A 262 4.15 16.30 11.65
CA LYS A 262 5.05 17.47 11.56
C LYS A 262 5.13 18.03 10.14
N LEU A 263 5.19 17.15 9.13
CA LEU A 263 5.19 17.54 7.72
C LEU A 263 3.91 18.29 7.33
N VAL A 264 2.76 17.77 7.74
CA VAL A 264 1.46 18.41 7.50
C VAL A 264 1.42 19.78 8.18
N ALA A 265 1.86 19.87 9.43
CA ALA A 265 1.92 21.15 10.14
C ALA A 265 2.86 22.16 9.45
N SER A 266 4.01 21.72 8.93
CA SER A 266 4.94 22.62 8.23
C SER A 266 4.40 23.12 6.89
N LEU A 267 3.68 22.27 6.15
CA LEU A 267 3.09 22.66 4.85
C LEU A 267 1.79 23.46 5.03
N GLY A 268 1.03 23.19 6.10
CA GLY A 268 -0.20 23.90 6.44
C GLY A 268 -0.02 25.35 6.86
N GLN A 269 1.17 25.74 7.34
CA GLN A 269 1.49 27.14 7.66
C GLN A 269 1.52 28.06 6.43
N HIS A 270 1.42 27.50 5.22
CA HIS A 270 1.42 28.23 3.95
C HIS A 270 0.04 28.31 3.27
N ILE A 271 -1.04 27.87 3.95
CA ILE A 271 -2.44 28.01 3.53
C ILE A 271 -3.05 29.24 4.20
#